data_AF-A0A660RPQ8-F1
#
_entry.id   AF-A0A660RPQ8-F1
#
_cell.length_a   1.000
_cell.length_b   1.000
_cell.length_c   1.000
_cell.angle_alpha   90.00
_cell.angle_beta   90.00
_cell.angle_gamma   90.00
#
_symmetry.space_group_name_H-M   'P 1'
#
loop_
_entity.id
_entity.type
_entity.pdbx_description
1 polymer ?
#
loop_
_entity_poly.entity_id
_entity_poly.type
_entity_poly.pdbx_seq_one_letter_code
_entity_poly.pdbx_strand_id
1 'polypeptide(L)'
;MCIFFYRKLLKRHKKIDFMDKVFFPPLSPLFIILILFLPLLIGFFIINVINTAFIKLGFSPVLAFAILFLSLIGSVINIPIKERYVEVKTERMENFLFREIYPRTVVKKAGIAINLGGAVIPILVSIFLVLKSNVPMWKLITAIVIVTVICYKFARPIPGLGISIPLFIPPLVSAVIAMLLSHTYAPVIAYVSG
;
A
#
# COMPACT_ATOMS: atom_id res chain seq x y z
N MET A 1 -18.30 -17.59 30.99
CA MET A 1 -18.89 -18.24 32.18
C MET A 1 -18.92 -19.74 31.93
N CYS A 2 -17.99 -20.49 32.52
CA CYS A 2 -18.08 -21.95 32.69
C CYS A 2 -17.07 -22.35 33.77
N ILE A 3 -17.61 -22.64 34.96
CA ILE A 3 -16.91 -23.29 36.06
C ILE A 3 -16.96 -24.78 35.77
N PHE A 4 -15.82 -25.47 35.84
CA PHE A 4 -15.82 -26.89 36.19
C PHE A 4 -14.67 -27.21 37.13
N PHE A 5 -15.06 -27.69 38.30
CA PHE A 5 -14.24 -28.28 39.35
C PHE A 5 -13.44 -29.47 38.80
N TYR A 6 -12.14 -29.55 39.06
CA TYR A 6 -11.40 -30.82 38.91
C TYR A 6 -10.84 -31.28 40.25
N ARG A 7 -11.33 -32.44 40.70
CA ARG A 7 -10.98 -33.10 41.95
C ARG A 7 -9.77 -34.01 41.74
N LYS A 8 -8.83 -33.83 42.67
CA LYS A 8 -7.60 -34.57 43.01
C LYS A 8 -7.58 -36.11 42.75
N LEU A 9 -6.35 -36.57 42.52
CA LEU A 9 -5.67 -37.80 43.00
C LEU A 9 -5.48 -39.01 42.04
N LEU A 10 -4.27 -39.03 41.46
CA LEU A 10 -3.22 -40.08 41.51
C LEU A 10 -3.63 -41.56 41.40
N LYS A 11 -3.11 -42.25 40.37
CA LYS A 11 -2.04 -43.25 40.53
C LYS A 11 -1.46 -43.74 39.17
N ARG A 12 -0.12 -43.82 39.17
CA ARG A 12 0.83 -44.36 38.18
C ARG A 12 0.38 -45.66 37.49
N HIS A 13 0.61 -45.76 36.18
CA HIS A 13 1.28 -46.91 35.55
C HIS A 13 2.00 -46.50 34.23
N LYS A 14 3.28 -46.87 34.16
CA LYS A 14 4.26 -46.81 33.05
C LYS A 14 3.68 -46.77 31.62
N LYS A 15 4.11 -45.80 30.79
CA LYS A 15 4.74 -46.03 29.47
C LYS A 15 5.18 -44.73 28.76
N ILE A 16 6.28 -44.87 28.00
CA ILE A 16 6.73 -44.05 26.85
C ILE A 16 7.73 -42.93 27.19
N ASP A 17 9.02 -43.28 27.07
CA ASP A 17 10.07 -42.37 26.61
C ASP A 17 9.69 -41.85 25.22
N PHE A 18 9.27 -40.59 25.12
CA PHE A 18 9.27 -39.82 23.87
C PHE A 18 9.19 -38.33 24.21
N MET A 19 10.23 -37.83 24.88
CA MET A 19 10.48 -36.40 24.93
C MET A 19 11.89 -36.13 24.44
N ASP A 20 12.13 -36.41 23.16
CA ASP A 20 13.03 -35.56 22.38
C ASP A 20 12.39 -34.17 22.39
N LYS A 21 12.71 -33.39 23.43
CA LYS A 21 12.58 -31.94 23.35
C LYS A 21 13.51 -31.55 22.22
N VAL A 22 12.94 -31.37 21.03
CA VAL A 22 13.60 -30.67 19.94
C VAL A 22 13.81 -29.25 20.44
N PHE A 23 14.92 -29.06 21.16
CA PHE A 23 15.42 -27.79 21.57
C PHE A 23 15.92 -27.16 20.28
N PHE A 24 15.01 -26.56 19.50
CA PHE A 24 15.44 -25.60 18.49
C PHE A 24 16.05 -24.45 19.30
N PRO A 25 17.39 -24.28 19.33
CA PRO A 25 17.91 -23.04 19.88
C PRO A 25 17.29 -21.94 19.00
N PRO A 26 16.51 -21.00 19.55
CA PRO A 26 15.75 -20.04 18.74
C PRO A 26 16.65 -19.09 17.92
N LEU A 27 17.97 -19.26 17.99
CA LEU A 27 19.04 -18.38 17.54
C LEU A 27 20.30 -19.20 17.17
N SER A 28 20.18 -20.19 16.27
CA SER A 28 21.41 -20.77 15.70
C SER A 28 22.19 -19.67 14.97
N PRO A 29 23.54 -19.70 14.94
CA PRO A 29 24.33 -18.69 14.22
C PRO A 29 23.91 -18.54 12.75
N LEU A 30 23.52 -19.66 12.11
CA LEU A 30 22.92 -19.69 10.76
C LEU A 30 21.60 -18.90 10.69
N PHE A 31 20.72 -19.02 11.68
CA PHE A 31 19.46 -18.29 11.73
C PHE A 31 19.67 -16.79 11.95
N ILE A 32 20.67 -16.39 12.75
CA ILE A 32 21.06 -14.99 12.93
C ILE A 32 21.62 -14.42 11.62
N ILE A 33 22.52 -15.15 10.95
CA ILE A 33 23.04 -14.76 9.63
C ILE A 33 21.88 -14.60 8.64
N LEU A 34 20.93 -15.53 8.61
CA LEU A 34 19.78 -15.44 7.73
C LEU A 34 18.93 -14.19 8.02
N ILE A 35 18.65 -13.89 9.29
CA ILE A 35 17.89 -12.69 9.69
C ILE A 35 18.59 -11.40 9.27
N LEU A 36 19.92 -11.33 9.34
CA LEU A 36 20.68 -10.15 8.95
C LEU A 36 20.88 -10.05 7.44
N PHE A 37 21.10 -11.18 6.77
CA PHE A 37 21.45 -11.24 5.35
C PHE A 37 20.21 -11.16 4.44
N LEU A 38 19.08 -11.71 4.86
CA LEU A 38 17.85 -11.72 4.06
C LEU A 38 17.33 -10.31 3.73
N PRO A 39 17.24 -9.35 4.68
CA PRO A 39 16.86 -7.97 4.38
C PRO A 39 17.84 -7.28 3.42
N LEU A 40 19.14 -7.55 3.54
CA LEU A 40 20.15 -7.01 2.63
C LEU A 40 19.95 -7.53 1.21
N LEU A 41 19.69 -8.84 1.06
CA LEU A 41 19.46 -9.48 -0.23
C LEU A 41 18.16 -8.98 -0.88
N ILE A 42 17.10 -8.84 -0.09
CA ILE A 42 15.83 -8.25 -0.53
C ILE A 42 16.03 -6.78 -0.93
N GLY A 43 16.74 -6.00 -0.11
CA GLY A 43 17.03 -4.60 -0.40
C GLY A 43 17.82 -4.43 -1.70
N PHE A 44 18.88 -5.23 -1.88
CA PHE A 44 19.68 -5.24 -3.11
C PHE A 44 18.83 -5.62 -4.33
N PHE A 45 17.97 -6.65 -4.19
CA PHE A 45 17.06 -7.05 -5.27
C PHE A 45 16.09 -5.91 -5.64
N ILE A 46 15.46 -5.28 -4.65
CA ILE A 46 14.52 -4.16 -4.86
C ILE A 46 15.22 -2.99 -5.58
N ILE A 47 16.41 -2.60 -5.14
CA ILE A 47 17.18 -1.51 -5.76
C ILE A 47 17.47 -1.83 -7.24
N ASN A 48 17.86 -3.07 -7.56
CA ASN A 48 18.12 -3.46 -8.95
C ASN A 48 16.85 -3.47 -9.80
N VAL A 49 15.72 -3.94 -9.26
CA VAL A 49 14.43 -3.92 -9.97
C VAL A 49 14.01 -2.49 -10.27
N ILE A 50 14.09 -1.59 -9.27
CA ILE A 50 13.78 -0.17 -9.42
C ILE A 50 14.67 0.46 -10.48
N ASN A 51 15.99 0.28 -10.37
CA ASN A 51 16.95 0.84 -11.32
C ASN A 51 16.67 0.36 -12.75
N THR A 52 16.43 -0.94 -12.93
CA THR A 52 16.09 -1.52 -14.23
C THR A 52 14.79 -0.95 -14.80
N ALA A 53 13.77 -0.77 -13.97
CA ALA A 53 12.49 -0.20 -14.39
C ALA A 53 12.64 1.24 -14.88
N PHE A 54 13.39 2.07 -14.14
CA PHE A 54 13.63 3.47 -14.52
C PHE A 54 14.52 3.63 -15.75
N ILE A 55 15.55 2.78 -15.91
CA ILE A 55 16.35 2.74 -17.14
C ILE A 55 15.48 2.39 -18.35
N LYS A 56 14.55 1.43 -18.21
CA LYS A 56 13.59 1.08 -19.27
C LYS A 56 12.61 2.21 -19.61
N LEU A 57 12.35 3.12 -18.67
CA LEU A 57 11.59 4.35 -18.91
C LEU A 57 12.45 5.47 -19.54
N GLY A 58 13.74 5.25 -19.71
CA GLY A 58 14.68 6.21 -20.29
C GLY A 58 15.08 7.32 -19.32
N PHE A 59 14.96 7.11 -18.01
CA PHE A 59 15.51 8.01 -17.00
C PHE A 59 16.96 7.66 -16.68
N SER A 60 17.78 8.67 -16.38
CA SER A 60 19.08 8.43 -15.76
C SER A 60 18.86 7.93 -14.32
N PRO A 61 19.77 7.09 -13.78
CA PRO A 61 19.65 6.61 -12.40
C PRO A 61 19.51 7.76 -11.39
N VAL A 62 20.28 8.85 -11.57
CA VAL A 62 20.22 10.03 -10.70
C VAL A 62 18.82 10.66 -10.71
N LEU A 63 18.22 10.84 -11.88
CA LEU A 63 16.88 11.42 -11.99
C LEU A 63 15.81 10.49 -11.43
N ALA A 64 15.94 9.18 -11.63
CA ALA A 64 15.07 8.17 -11.06
C ALA A 64 15.08 8.21 -9.52
N PHE A 65 16.27 8.25 -8.92
CA PHE A 65 16.42 8.41 -7.47
C PHE A 65 15.83 9.74 -7.00
N ALA A 66 16.09 10.84 -7.70
CA ALA A 66 15.51 12.14 -7.36
C ALA A 66 13.98 12.11 -7.36
N ILE A 67 13.35 11.52 -8.39
CA ILE A 67 11.90 11.36 -8.46
C ILE A 67 11.39 10.51 -7.29
N LEU A 68 12.06 9.41 -6.96
CA LEU A 68 11.69 8.55 -5.84
C LEU A 68 11.75 9.32 -4.51
N PHE A 69 12.87 9.98 -4.22
CA PHE A 69 13.03 10.75 -2.97
C PHE A 69 12.06 11.93 -2.88
N LEU A 70 11.85 12.66 -3.97
CA LEU A 70 10.87 13.75 -4.02
C LEU A 70 9.44 13.22 -3.83
N SER A 71 9.12 12.04 -4.37
CA SER A 71 7.82 11.40 -4.16
C SER A 71 7.64 10.98 -2.70
N LEU A 72 8.67 10.42 -2.06
CA LEU A 72 8.61 10.04 -0.65
C LEU A 72 8.48 11.26 0.27
N ILE A 73 9.32 12.27 0.11
CA ILE A 73 9.27 13.50 0.92
C ILE A 73 7.96 14.25 0.65
N GLY A 74 7.57 14.38 -0.61
CA GLY A 74 6.32 15.02 -1.03
C GLY A 74 5.07 14.28 -0.58
N SER A 75 5.14 13.00 -0.23
CA SER A 75 3.96 12.21 0.17
C SER A 75 3.32 12.70 1.47
N VAL A 76 4.07 13.45 2.29
CA VAL A 76 3.56 14.03 3.53
C VAL A 76 2.67 15.26 3.26
N ILE A 77 2.77 15.84 2.06
CA ILE A 77 2.09 17.08 1.68
C ILE A 77 0.79 16.75 0.94
N ASN A 78 -0.34 17.16 1.52
CA ASN A 78 -1.66 17.06 0.90
C ASN A 78 -2.16 18.47 0.52
N ILE A 79 -2.42 18.67 -0.78
CA ILE A 79 -2.89 19.93 -1.34
C ILE A 79 -4.42 19.91 -1.39
N PRO A 80 -5.12 20.77 -0.62
CA PRO A 80 -6.59 20.77 -0.63
C PRO A 80 -7.11 21.28 -1.99
N ILE A 81 -7.99 20.49 -2.62
CA ILE A 81 -8.70 20.89 -3.85
C ILE A 81 -10.04 21.50 -3.49
N LYS A 82 -10.77 20.86 -2.56
CA LYS A 82 -12.10 21.29 -2.16
C LYS A 82 -12.34 20.97 -0.71
N GLU A 83 -12.85 21.93 0.04
CA GLU A 83 -13.17 21.79 1.44
C GLU A 83 -14.63 22.16 1.69
N ARG A 84 -15.29 21.42 2.57
CA ARG A 84 -16.65 21.67 3.05
C ARG A 84 -16.70 21.41 4.54
N TYR A 85 -17.40 22.27 5.25
CA TYR A 85 -17.70 22.03 6.65
C TYR A 85 -18.96 21.17 6.72
N VAL A 86 -18.84 20.03 7.39
CA VAL A 86 -19.95 19.11 7.60
C VAL A 86 -20.20 19.04 9.10
N GLU A 87 -21.41 19.42 9.50
CA GLU A 87 -21.88 19.20 10.85
C GLU A 87 -22.10 17.72 11.07
N VAL A 88 -21.29 17.12 11.94
CA VAL A 88 -21.44 15.73 12.35
C VAL A 88 -22.06 15.74 13.74
N LYS A 89 -23.30 15.25 13.85
CA LYS A 89 -23.90 14.95 15.16
C LYS A 89 -23.16 13.74 15.73
N THR A 90 -22.38 13.96 16.78
CA THR A 90 -21.87 12.85 17.59
C THR A 90 -22.95 12.50 18.61
N GLU A 91 -23.39 11.24 18.59
CA GLU A 91 -24.18 10.70 19.68
C GLU A 91 -23.25 10.17 20.78
N ARG A 92 -23.63 10.48 22.03
CA ARG A 92 -23.23 9.79 23.27
C ARG A 92 -21.86 10.18 23.84
N MET A 93 -21.86 11.17 24.73
CA MET A 93 -21.00 11.13 25.92
C MET A 93 -21.84 10.58 27.06
N GLU A 94 -21.44 9.45 27.64
CA GLU A 94 -21.93 9.06 28.96
C GLU A 94 -21.12 9.83 30.00
N ASN A 95 -21.76 10.74 30.72
CA ASN A 95 -21.17 11.24 31.97
C ASN A 95 -21.21 10.07 32.97
N PHE A 96 -20.05 9.68 33.51
CA PHE A 96 -19.92 8.57 34.46
C PHE A 96 -20.81 8.74 35.71
N LEU A 97 -21.25 9.97 36.00
CA LEU A 97 -22.05 10.33 37.17
C LEU A 97 -23.55 10.54 36.88
N PHE A 98 -23.92 10.93 35.66
CA PHE A 98 -25.30 11.24 35.27
C PHE A 98 -25.57 10.66 33.88
N ARG A 99 -26.54 9.75 33.80
CA ARG A 99 -26.91 9.03 32.58
C ARG A 99 -27.73 9.92 31.61
N GLU A 100 -27.28 11.14 31.37
CA GLU A 100 -27.90 12.07 30.43
C GLU A 100 -27.16 12.06 29.09
N ILE A 101 -27.94 11.87 28.01
CA ILE A 101 -27.42 11.80 26.64
C ILE A 101 -27.65 13.18 26.01
N TYR A 102 -26.59 13.99 25.94
CA TYR A 102 -26.61 15.26 25.20
C TYR A 102 -26.08 15.05 23.78
N PRO A 103 -26.85 15.32 22.71
CA PRO A 103 -26.32 15.32 21.36
C PRO A 103 -25.36 16.50 21.17
N ARG A 104 -24.12 16.24 20.74
CA ARG A 104 -23.14 17.30 20.44
C ARG A 104 -22.90 17.37 18.93
N THR A 105 -23.20 18.51 18.33
CA THR A 105 -22.81 18.78 16.94
C THR A 105 -21.34 19.20 16.91
N VAL A 106 -20.49 18.43 16.23
CA VAL A 106 -19.10 18.79 15.96
C VAL A 106 -18.99 19.12 14.48
N VAL A 107 -18.58 20.35 14.17
CA VAL A 107 -18.27 20.74 12.79
C VAL A 107 -16.95 20.08 12.40
N LYS A 108 -16.98 19.14 11.45
CA LYS A 108 -15.79 18.54 10.88
C LYS A 108 -15.51 19.12 9.50
N LYS A 109 -14.24 19.41 9.22
CA LYS A 109 -13.77 19.76 7.88
C LYS A 109 -13.72 18.48 7.06
N ALA A 110 -14.52 18.38 6.02
CA ALA A 110 -14.52 17.29 5.05
C ALA A 110 -14.12 17.84 3.68
N GLY A 111 -13.17 17.22 3.01
CA GLY A 111 -12.66 17.74 1.75
C GLY A 111 -11.93 16.70 0.93
N ILE A 112 -11.62 17.07 -0.30
CA ILE A 112 -10.77 16.31 -1.21
C ILE A 112 -9.44 17.05 -1.29
N ALA A 113 -8.35 16.33 -1.04
CA ALA A 113 -7.00 16.79 -1.23
C ALA A 113 -6.27 15.85 -2.20
N ILE A 114 -5.30 16.39 -2.94
CA ILE A 114 -4.39 15.62 -3.79
C ILE A 114 -3.03 15.53 -3.12
N ASN A 115 -2.43 14.34 -3.14
CA ASN A 115 -1.14 14.11 -2.53
C ASN A 115 -0.01 14.57 -3.47
N LEU A 116 0.94 15.36 -2.97
CA LEU A 116 2.03 15.86 -3.81
C LEU A 116 2.93 14.71 -4.30
N GLY A 117 3.36 13.85 -3.38
CA GLY A 117 4.26 12.73 -3.68
C GLY A 117 3.61 11.57 -4.42
N GLY A 118 2.38 11.23 -4.06
CA GLY A 118 1.65 10.06 -4.55
C GLY A 118 0.71 10.33 -5.72
N ALA A 119 0.50 11.60 -6.11
CA ALA A 119 -0.34 11.92 -7.27
C ALA A 119 0.27 13.01 -8.15
N VAL A 120 0.64 14.17 -7.61
CA VAL A 120 1.15 15.28 -8.45
C VAL A 120 2.46 14.93 -9.14
N ILE A 121 3.46 14.43 -8.40
CA ILE A 121 4.74 14.03 -8.99
C ILE A 121 4.55 12.91 -10.03
N PRO A 122 3.83 11.80 -9.76
CA PRO A 122 3.51 10.78 -10.75
C PRO A 122 2.82 11.32 -12.02
N ILE A 123 1.90 12.29 -11.89
CA ILE A 123 1.24 12.94 -13.03
C ILE A 123 2.26 13.71 -13.87
N LEU A 124 3.16 14.47 -13.24
CA LEU A 124 4.22 15.20 -13.95
C LEU A 124 5.17 14.25 -14.69
N VAL A 125 5.54 13.14 -14.06
CA VAL A 125 6.36 12.09 -14.70
C VAL A 125 5.61 11.47 -15.88
N SER A 126 4.31 11.22 -15.74
CA SER A 126 3.47 10.70 -16.83
C SER A 126 3.41 11.67 -18.00
N ILE A 127 3.19 12.96 -17.75
CA ILE A 127 3.23 14.00 -18.80
C ILE A 127 4.60 14.01 -19.49
N PHE A 128 5.69 14.00 -18.73
CA PHE A 128 7.03 13.93 -19.29
C PHE A 128 7.24 12.71 -20.19
N LEU A 129 6.79 11.52 -19.74
CA LEU A 129 6.89 10.29 -20.53
C LEU A 129 6.06 10.33 -21.80
N VAL A 130 4.84 10.87 -21.76
CA VAL A 130 3.99 11.05 -22.94
C VAL A 130 4.66 11.98 -23.95
N LEU A 131 5.29 13.07 -23.49
CA LEU A 131 5.98 14.02 -24.37
C LEU A 131 7.31 13.50 -24.91
N LYS A 132 8.03 12.70 -24.14
CA LYS A 132 9.34 12.15 -24.52
C LYS A 132 9.24 10.90 -25.40
N SER A 133 8.18 10.12 -25.24
CA SER A 133 8.03 8.84 -25.91
C SER A 133 7.24 8.95 -27.21
N ASN A 134 7.56 8.09 -28.19
CA ASN A 134 6.83 7.98 -29.46
C ASN A 134 5.67 6.97 -29.36
N VAL A 135 5.01 6.86 -28.20
CA VAL A 135 3.91 5.91 -28.02
C VAL A 135 2.69 6.42 -28.80
N PRO A 136 2.04 5.59 -29.63
CA PRO A 136 0.81 5.99 -30.29
C PRO A 136 -0.28 6.36 -29.26
N MET A 137 -0.85 7.56 -29.39
CA MET A 137 -1.77 8.12 -28.41
C MET A 137 -2.99 7.22 -28.13
N TRP A 138 -3.49 6.53 -29.15
CA TRP A 138 -4.60 5.60 -29.00
C TRP A 138 -4.29 4.45 -28.03
N LYS A 139 -3.03 3.98 -27.96
CA LYS A 139 -2.62 2.93 -27.00
C LYS A 139 -2.63 3.45 -25.57
N LEU A 140 -2.14 4.68 -25.35
CA LEU A 140 -2.16 5.32 -24.04
C LEU A 140 -3.60 5.54 -23.55
N ILE A 141 -4.46 6.12 -24.39
CA ILE A 141 -5.87 6.35 -24.07
C ILE A 141 -6.57 5.02 -23.76
N THR A 142 -6.36 4.00 -24.59
CA THR A 142 -6.95 2.67 -24.38
C THR A 142 -6.52 2.08 -23.03
N ALA A 143 -5.22 2.12 -22.73
CA ALA A 143 -4.69 1.63 -21.46
C ALA A 143 -5.28 2.39 -20.26
N ILE A 144 -5.24 3.73 -20.29
CA ILE A 144 -5.77 4.60 -19.23
C ILE A 144 -7.24 4.29 -18.97
N VAL A 145 -8.06 4.18 -20.01
CA VAL A 145 -9.50 3.91 -19.87
C VAL A 145 -9.72 2.54 -19.21
N ILE A 146 -9.05 1.49 -19.71
CA ILE A 146 -9.22 0.14 -19.18
C ILE A 146 -8.78 0.06 -17.71
N VAL A 147 -7.58 0.56 -17.40
CA VAL A 147 -7.02 0.53 -16.04
C VAL A 147 -7.90 1.36 -15.11
N THR A 148 -8.34 2.54 -15.52
CA THR A 148 -9.23 3.41 -14.72
C THR A 148 -10.54 2.71 -14.40
N VAL A 149 -11.20 2.06 -15.38
CA VAL A 149 -12.47 1.35 -15.16
C VAL A 149 -12.29 0.20 -14.17
N ILE A 150 -11.19 -0.55 -14.29
CA ILE A 150 -10.90 -1.65 -13.36
C ILE A 150 -10.61 -1.10 -11.97
N CYS A 151 -9.69 -0.15 -11.83
CA CYS A 151 -9.35 0.47 -10.54
C CYS A 151 -10.57 1.10 -9.87
N TYR A 152 -11.42 1.79 -10.62
CA TYR A 152 -12.66 2.39 -10.10
C TYR A 152 -13.59 1.34 -9.49
N LYS A 153 -13.72 0.15 -10.09
CA LYS A 153 -14.53 -0.95 -9.53
C LYS A 153 -13.99 -1.49 -8.20
N PHE A 154 -12.68 -1.39 -7.96
CA PHE A 154 -12.05 -1.83 -6.71
C PHE A 154 -11.91 -0.70 -5.68
N ALA A 155 -12.06 0.56 -6.08
CA ALA A 155 -11.94 1.71 -5.20
C ALA A 155 -13.15 1.80 -4.25
N ARG A 156 -12.88 2.04 -2.96
CA ARG A 156 -13.91 2.21 -1.92
C ARG A 156 -13.61 3.45 -1.08
N PRO A 157 -14.59 4.34 -0.84
CA PRO A 157 -14.42 5.42 0.12
C PRO A 157 -14.49 4.84 1.53
N ILE A 158 -13.43 5.07 2.33
CA ILE A 158 -13.33 4.67 3.72
C ILE A 158 -13.34 5.93 4.60
N PRO A 159 -14.33 6.10 5.50
CA PRO A 159 -14.40 7.25 6.38
C PRO A 159 -13.12 7.43 7.21
N GLY A 160 -12.56 8.64 7.22
CA GLY A 160 -11.33 8.97 7.96
C GLY A 160 -10.02 8.53 7.28
N LEU A 161 -10.08 7.72 6.21
CA LEU A 161 -8.90 7.25 5.45
C LEU A 161 -8.87 7.75 4.00
N GLY A 162 -10.02 8.09 3.42
CA GLY A 162 -10.13 8.54 2.02
C GLY A 162 -10.51 7.41 1.07
N ILE A 163 -10.02 7.44 -0.16
CA ILE A 163 -10.30 6.40 -1.15
C ILE A 163 -9.23 5.31 -1.04
N SER A 164 -9.66 4.07 -0.83
CA SER A 164 -8.78 2.91 -0.74
C SER A 164 -8.98 1.97 -1.92
N ILE A 165 -7.88 1.41 -2.42
CA ILE A 165 -7.83 0.39 -3.45
C ILE A 165 -6.82 -0.69 -3.04
N PRO A 166 -7.02 -1.98 -3.36
CA PRO A 166 -6.02 -3.00 -3.05
C PRO A 166 -4.71 -2.72 -3.79
N LEU A 167 -3.59 -2.73 -3.04
CA LEU A 167 -2.27 -2.27 -3.49
C LEU A 167 -1.82 -2.84 -4.85
N PHE A 168 -2.06 -4.12 -5.08
CA PHE A 168 -1.58 -4.81 -6.28
C PHE A 168 -2.48 -4.66 -7.50
N ILE A 169 -3.72 -4.18 -7.34
CA ILE A 169 -4.66 -4.09 -8.46
C ILE A 169 -4.16 -3.09 -9.53
N PRO A 170 -3.86 -1.81 -9.21
CA PRO A 170 -3.37 -0.87 -10.22
C PRO A 170 -2.10 -1.34 -10.96
N PRO A 171 -1.00 -1.71 -10.28
CA PRO A 171 0.24 -2.05 -10.98
C PRO A 171 0.15 -3.33 -11.80
N LEU A 172 -0.58 -4.36 -11.33
CA LEU A 172 -0.72 -5.62 -12.07
C LEU A 172 -1.59 -5.44 -13.31
N VAL A 173 -2.74 -4.78 -13.16
CA VAL A 173 -3.64 -4.52 -14.28
C VAL A 173 -2.93 -3.66 -15.33
N SER A 174 -2.25 -2.60 -14.89
CA SER A 174 -1.49 -1.73 -15.78
C SER A 174 -0.39 -2.48 -16.53
N ALA A 175 0.40 -3.32 -15.85
CA ALA A 175 1.44 -4.13 -16.48
C ALA A 175 0.88 -5.10 -17.53
N VAL A 176 -0.21 -5.81 -17.21
CA VAL A 176 -0.85 -6.75 -18.13
C VAL A 176 -1.40 -6.02 -19.36
N ILE A 177 -2.16 -4.94 -19.17
CA ILE A 177 -2.74 -4.17 -20.29
C ILE A 177 -1.65 -3.56 -21.17
N ALA A 178 -0.59 -3.02 -20.57
CA ALA A 178 0.54 -2.47 -21.32
C ALA A 178 1.26 -3.53 -22.17
N MET A 179 1.50 -4.72 -21.61
CA MET A 179 2.12 -5.83 -22.34
C MET A 179 1.25 -6.32 -23.50
N LEU A 180 -0.08 -6.35 -23.33
CA LEU A 180 -1.01 -6.73 -24.39
C LEU A 180 -1.06 -5.68 -25.52
N LEU A 181 -0.94 -4.39 -25.21
CA LEU A 181 -0.99 -3.31 -26.22
C LEU A 181 0.33 -3.12 -26.97
N SER A 182 1.47 -3.31 -26.29
CA SER A 182 2.80 -3.22 -26.93
C SER A 182 3.90 -3.77 -26.04
N HIS A 183 4.66 -4.76 -26.50
CA HIS A 183 5.88 -5.19 -25.83
C HIS A 183 6.97 -4.11 -25.80
N THR A 184 7.12 -3.34 -26.88
CA THR A 184 8.13 -2.27 -27.00
C THR A 184 7.87 -1.11 -26.04
N TYR A 185 6.61 -0.67 -25.94
CA TYR A 185 6.23 0.49 -25.13
C TYR A 185 5.63 0.11 -23.77
N ALA A 186 5.63 -1.18 -23.40
CA ALA A 186 5.02 -1.67 -22.16
C ALA A 186 5.44 -0.88 -20.92
N PRO A 187 6.72 -0.53 -20.69
CA PRO A 187 7.10 0.23 -19.51
C PRO A 187 6.42 1.61 -19.43
N VAL A 188 6.38 2.33 -20.54
CA VAL A 188 5.78 3.67 -20.61
C VAL A 188 4.26 3.61 -20.47
N ILE A 189 3.61 2.69 -21.20
CA ILE A 189 2.16 2.50 -21.12
C ILE A 189 1.76 2.10 -19.70
N ALA A 190 2.53 1.20 -19.06
CA ALA A 190 2.26 0.76 -17.69
C ALA A 190 2.41 1.89 -16.67
N TYR A 191 3.44 2.73 -16.82
CA TYR A 191 3.62 3.86 -15.92
C TYR A 191 2.51 4.90 -16.08
N VAL A 192 2.15 5.25 -17.32
CA VAL A 192 1.18 6.34 -17.59
C VAL A 192 -0.26 5.94 -17.29
N SER A 193 -0.61 4.66 -17.43
CA SER A 193 -1.99 4.20 -17.20
C SER A 193 -2.28 3.70 -15.79
N GLY A 194 -1.26 3.42 -14.99
CA GLY A 194 -1.38 2.96 -13.59
C GLY A 194 -1.68 4.09 -12.62
#